data_AF-A0AAJ2RIR0-F1
#
_entry.id   AF-A0AAJ2RIR0-F1
#
_cell.length_a   1.000
_cell.length_b   1.000
_cell.length_c   1.000
_cell.angle_alpha   90.00
_cell.angle_beta   90.00
_cell.angle_gamma   90.00
#
_symmetry.space_group_name_H-M   'P 1'
#
loop_
_entity.id
_entity.type
_entity.pdbx_description
1 polymer ?
#
loop_
_entity_poly.entity_id
_entity_poly.type
_entity_poly.pdbx_seq_one_letter_code
_entity_poly.pdbx_strand_id
1 'polypeptide(L)'
;MGAKSRTDQLGGLNNYAYAPNPLGLAKCSSNKPPNAYSTAYEMKLSKTSYPGVSRGRHFQEANESLLKAMESDKGFAQNMKGLGINLERTPTGLAQRKPPKGWTWHHELDEDVMRLVPRSQHTPGSEFWKILHPDGNGGYAVWGK
;
A
#
# COMPACT_ATOMS: atom_id res chain seq x y z
N MET A 1 42.76 57.35 -5.93
CA MET A 1 42.47 56.23 -6.85
C MET A 1 42.02 55.06 -5.98
N GLY A 2 40.81 54.52 -5.97
CA GLY A 2 39.53 54.80 -6.63
C GLY A 2 38.46 53.93 -5.92
N ALA A 3 37.19 54.42 -5.92
CA ALA A 3 35.90 53.75 -5.64
C ALA A 3 35.73 53.01 -4.27
N LYS A 4 34.91 53.44 -3.29
CA LYS A 4 33.41 53.45 -3.20
C LYS A 4 32.78 52.21 -3.86
N SER A 5 31.84 51.44 -3.31
CA SER A 5 30.81 51.65 -2.28
C SER A 5 30.11 50.30 -2.00
N ARG A 6 29.70 50.11 -0.74
CA ARG A 6 28.38 49.63 -0.24
C ARG A 6 27.76 48.25 -0.60
N THR A 7 27.05 47.76 0.43
CA THR A 7 25.79 46.96 0.43
C THR A 7 25.94 45.49 -0.03
N ASP A 8 25.32 44.47 0.56
CA ASP A 8 24.27 44.39 1.57
C ASP A 8 24.27 42.99 2.22
N GLN A 9 23.48 42.95 3.28
CA GLN A 9 23.09 41.88 4.19
C GLN A 9 22.47 40.62 3.52
N LEU A 10 22.54 39.51 4.26
CA LEU A 10 21.63 38.34 4.28
C LEU A 10 22.02 37.05 3.52
N GLY A 11 22.05 35.98 4.29
CA GLY A 11 21.28 34.78 3.97
C GLY A 11 22.07 33.61 3.39
N GLY A 12 22.51 32.71 4.27
CA GLY A 12 23.00 31.38 3.88
C GLY A 12 21.95 30.66 3.02
N LEU A 13 22.38 30.27 1.82
CA LEU A 13 21.56 29.47 0.92
C LEU A 13 21.50 28.04 1.46
N ASN A 14 20.34 27.69 2.00
CA ASN A 14 19.95 26.32 2.28
C ASN A 14 19.99 25.51 0.99
N ASN A 15 20.80 24.44 0.97
CA ASN A 15 20.82 23.44 -0.08
C ASN A 15 19.58 22.53 0.01
N TYR A 16 18.41 23.08 -0.31
CA TYR A 16 17.28 22.29 -0.78
C TYR A 16 17.07 22.61 -2.26
N ALA A 17 18.01 22.12 -3.07
CA ALA A 17 17.83 22.06 -4.51
C ALA A 17 16.71 21.05 -4.80
N TYR A 18 15.53 21.58 -5.11
CA TYR A 18 14.54 20.88 -5.92
C TYR A 18 15.25 20.36 -7.17
N ALA A 19 15.47 19.05 -7.26
CA ALA A 19 15.89 18.44 -8.50
C ALA A 19 14.76 18.64 -9.52
N PRO A 20 15.00 19.31 -10.67
CA PRO A 20 13.99 19.39 -11.72
C PRO A 20 13.73 17.98 -12.24
N ASN A 21 12.45 17.58 -12.34
CA ASN A 21 12.00 16.37 -13.03
C ASN A 21 12.66 16.28 -14.41
N PRO A 22 13.61 15.35 -14.66
CA PRO A 22 13.98 15.03 -16.01
C PRO A 22 12.97 13.98 -16.50
N LEU A 23 12.09 14.40 -17.39
CA LEU A 23 11.31 13.51 -18.25
C LEU A 23 12.26 12.49 -18.89
N GLY A 24 12.27 11.28 -18.35
CA GLY A 24 13.19 10.23 -18.78
C GLY A 24 13.40 9.17 -17.71
N LEU A 25 12.31 8.57 -17.19
CA LEU A 25 12.45 7.28 -16.50
C LEU A 25 13.02 6.29 -17.52
N ALA A 26 14.30 5.96 -17.35
CA ALA A 26 14.92 4.83 -18.00
C ALA A 26 14.02 3.62 -17.76
N LYS A 27 13.46 3.06 -18.84
CA LYS A 27 12.83 1.74 -18.79
C LYS A 27 13.94 0.76 -18.44
N CYS A 28 14.06 0.39 -17.17
CA CYS A 28 14.70 -0.86 -16.78
C CYS A 28 13.79 -1.99 -17.29
N SER A 29 13.81 -2.26 -18.59
CA SER A 29 13.20 -3.44 -19.17
C SER A 29 14.11 -4.63 -18.87
N SER A 30 14.16 -5.05 -17.61
CA SER A 30 14.52 -6.42 -17.35
C SER A 30 13.41 -7.27 -17.95
N ASN A 31 13.66 -7.98 -19.06
CA ASN A 31 12.77 -8.99 -19.62
C ASN A 31 12.55 -10.20 -18.67
N LYS A 32 12.92 -10.05 -17.39
CA LYS A 32 12.71 -11.04 -16.36
C LYS A 32 11.34 -10.76 -15.74
N PRO A 33 10.45 -11.77 -15.64
CA PRO A 33 9.22 -11.60 -14.87
C PRO A 33 9.58 -11.18 -13.44
N PRO A 34 8.73 -10.38 -12.77
CA PRO A 34 8.95 -10.03 -11.38
C PRO A 34 9.06 -11.30 -10.54
N ASN A 35 9.80 -11.22 -9.44
CA ASN A 35 9.95 -12.30 -8.45
C ASN A 35 9.37 -11.93 -7.07
N ALA A 36 8.85 -10.71 -6.92
CA ALA A 36 8.19 -10.22 -5.73
C ALA A 36 7.07 -9.24 -6.11
N TYR A 37 6.12 -9.03 -5.20
CA TYR A 37 5.08 -8.02 -5.30
C TYR A 37 5.13 -7.10 -4.07
N SER A 38 4.40 -5.98 -4.13
CA SER A 38 4.41 -4.97 -3.08
C SER A 38 3.26 -5.19 -2.09
N THR A 39 3.56 -5.07 -0.80
CA THR A 39 2.58 -5.14 0.29
C THR A 39 2.69 -3.88 1.13
N ALA A 40 1.56 -3.20 1.38
CA ALA A 40 1.53 -2.04 2.28
C ALA A 40 1.25 -2.43 3.73
N TYR A 41 0.49 -3.50 3.95
CA TYR A 41 0.13 -3.98 5.27
C TYR A 41 -0.19 -5.48 5.24
N GLU A 42 0.15 -6.18 6.31
CA GLU A 42 -0.15 -7.59 6.51
C GLU A 42 -0.87 -7.78 7.85
N MET A 43 -1.86 -8.68 7.87
CA MET A 43 -2.51 -9.11 9.11
C MET A 43 -2.95 -10.55 8.99
N LYS A 44 -3.27 -11.14 10.14
CA LYS A 44 -3.88 -12.47 10.24
C LYS A 44 -5.36 -12.32 10.58
N LEU A 45 -6.23 -13.01 9.86
CA LEU A 45 -7.64 -13.17 10.22
C LEU A 45 -7.77 -14.00 11.49
N SER A 46 -8.83 -13.76 12.25
CA SER A 46 -9.26 -14.63 13.33
C SER A 46 -9.58 -16.02 12.78
N LYS A 47 -9.21 -17.06 13.55
CA LYS A 47 -9.58 -18.45 13.25
C LYS A 47 -11.08 -18.70 13.20
N THR A 48 -11.89 -17.80 13.77
CA THR A 48 -13.36 -17.86 13.70
C THR A 48 -13.92 -17.22 12.43
N SER A 49 -13.07 -16.59 11.63
CA SER A 49 -13.45 -15.89 10.41
C SER A 49 -13.27 -16.75 9.15
N TYR A 50 -13.00 -18.05 9.30
CA TYR A 50 -12.97 -19.05 8.24
C TYR A 50 -13.01 -20.46 8.88
N PRO A 51 -13.42 -21.52 8.18
CA PRO A 51 -14.04 -21.52 6.86
C PRO A 51 -15.48 -20.95 6.88
N GLY A 52 -16.06 -20.72 5.71
CA GLY A 52 -17.47 -20.36 5.50
C GLY A 52 -17.78 -18.87 5.32
N VAL A 53 -16.78 -17.99 5.31
CA VAL A 53 -16.99 -16.54 5.46
C VAL A 53 -16.72 -15.78 4.16
N SER A 54 -17.54 -14.75 3.89
CA SER A 54 -17.43 -13.98 2.65
C SER A 54 -16.13 -13.16 2.59
N ARG A 55 -15.55 -12.99 1.40
CA ARG A 55 -14.43 -12.06 1.15
C ARG A 55 -14.65 -10.66 1.75
N GLY A 56 -15.87 -10.13 1.60
CA GLY A 56 -16.21 -8.80 2.15
C GLY A 56 -16.22 -8.73 3.68
N ARG A 57 -16.34 -9.87 4.39
CA ARG A 57 -16.14 -9.92 5.85
C ARG A 57 -14.65 -10.02 6.20
N HIS A 58 -13.86 -10.80 5.46
CA HIS A 58 -12.40 -10.83 5.65
C HIS A 58 -11.81 -9.44 5.40
N PHE A 59 -12.27 -8.74 4.36
CA PHE A 59 -11.84 -7.37 4.07
C PHE A 59 -12.22 -6.41 5.19
N GLN A 60 -13.39 -6.60 5.82
CA GLN A 60 -13.80 -5.78 6.95
C GLN A 60 -12.90 -5.98 8.15
N GLU A 61 -12.53 -7.21 8.46
CA GLU A 61 -11.62 -7.52 9.56
C GLU A 61 -10.20 -7.01 9.29
N ALA A 62 -9.69 -7.18 8.07
CA ALA A 62 -8.41 -6.64 7.65
C ALA A 62 -8.38 -5.11 7.70
N ASN A 63 -9.46 -4.46 7.24
CA ASN A 63 -9.64 -3.01 7.36
C ASN A 63 -9.73 -2.55 8.83
N GLU A 64 -10.39 -3.32 9.70
CA GLU A 64 -10.44 -3.01 11.14
C GLU A 64 -9.05 -3.09 11.77
N SER A 65 -8.23 -4.09 11.40
CA SER A 65 -6.83 -4.18 11.82
C SER A 65 -6.02 -2.96 11.38
N LEU A 66 -6.11 -2.58 10.09
CA LEU A 66 -5.42 -1.41 9.56
C LEU A 66 -5.87 -0.10 10.21
N LEU A 67 -7.19 0.09 10.39
CA LEU A 67 -7.74 1.27 11.06
C LEU A 67 -7.21 1.40 12.49
N LYS A 68 -7.22 0.31 13.27
CA LYS A 68 -6.66 0.32 14.64
C LYS A 68 -5.19 0.71 14.65
N ALA A 69 -4.40 0.18 13.72
CA ALA A 69 -2.98 0.55 13.60
C ALA A 69 -2.82 2.05 13.29
N MET A 70 -3.56 2.57 12.31
CA MET A 70 -3.56 4.00 11.95
C MET A 70 -4.08 4.90 13.10
N GLU A 71 -5.04 4.45 13.88
CA GLU A 71 -5.58 5.19 15.03
C GLU A 71 -4.58 5.24 16.19
N SER A 72 -3.82 4.17 16.38
CA SER A 72 -2.82 4.06 17.45
C SER A 72 -1.51 4.80 17.15
N ASP A 73 -1.15 4.96 15.87
CA ASP A 73 0.11 5.58 15.44
C ASP A 73 -0.12 6.61 14.32
N LYS A 74 0.07 7.89 14.66
CA LYS A 74 -0.08 9.02 13.73
C LYS A 74 0.95 9.01 12.59
N GLY A 75 2.19 8.59 12.85
CA GLY A 75 3.24 8.52 11.83
C GLY A 75 2.95 7.42 10.82
N PHE A 76 2.55 6.25 11.32
CA PHE A 76 2.06 5.16 10.48
C PHE A 76 0.85 5.58 9.63
N ALA A 77 -0.13 6.27 10.23
CA ALA A 77 -1.27 6.79 9.50
C ALA A 77 -0.88 7.79 8.39
N GLN A 78 0.08 8.67 8.66
CA GLN A 78 0.60 9.61 7.66
C GLN A 78 1.29 8.86 6.50
N ASN A 79 2.08 7.83 6.79
CA ASN A 79 2.72 6.99 5.78
C ASN A 79 1.68 6.29 4.89
N MET A 80 0.65 5.69 5.49
CA MET A 80 -0.43 5.03 4.74
C MET A 80 -1.20 6.02 3.85
N LYS A 81 -1.54 7.20 4.39
CA LYS A 81 -2.16 8.27 3.59
C LYS A 81 -1.25 8.75 2.46
N GLY A 82 0.06 8.83 2.68
CA GLY A 82 1.06 9.14 1.66
C GLY A 82 1.11 8.14 0.50
N LEU A 83 0.77 6.87 0.76
CA LEU A 83 0.57 5.84 -0.27
C LEU A 83 -0.81 5.90 -0.94
N GLY A 84 -1.65 6.87 -0.60
CA GLY A 84 -3.03 6.98 -1.06
C GLY A 84 -4.01 6.01 -0.36
N ILE A 85 -3.56 5.32 0.69
CA ILE A 85 -4.38 4.42 1.50
C ILE A 85 -5.19 5.26 2.48
N ASN A 86 -6.39 5.64 2.04
CA ASN A 86 -7.34 6.39 2.83
C ASN A 86 -8.48 5.44 3.25
N LEU A 87 -8.63 5.27 4.56
CA LEU A 87 -9.63 4.40 5.15
C LEU A 87 -10.23 5.11 6.36
N GLU A 88 -11.55 5.02 6.48
CA GLU A 88 -12.32 5.65 7.55
C GLU A 88 -13.35 4.65 8.06
N ARG A 89 -13.73 4.81 9.33
CA ARG A 89 -14.87 4.08 9.90
C ARG A 89 -16.17 4.54 9.24
N THR A 90 -17.16 3.66 9.16
CA THR A 90 -18.53 4.00 8.78
C THR A 90 -19.15 4.93 9.83
N PRO A 91 -20.32 5.57 9.56
CA PRO A 91 -21.03 6.36 10.58
C PRO A 91 -21.38 5.57 11.85
N THR A 92 -21.47 4.25 11.75
CA THR A 92 -21.70 3.33 12.88
C THR A 92 -20.42 2.87 13.59
N GLY A 93 -19.25 3.41 13.21
CA GLY A 93 -17.95 3.08 13.81
C GLY A 93 -17.28 1.81 13.28
N LEU A 94 -17.87 1.12 12.31
CA LEU A 94 -17.33 -0.13 11.77
C LEU A 94 -16.30 0.13 10.66
N ALA A 95 -15.35 -0.78 10.46
CA ALA A 95 -14.57 -0.81 9.23
C ALA A 95 -15.44 -1.06 7.98
N GLN A 96 -15.01 -0.52 6.84
CA GLN A 96 -15.66 -0.76 5.55
C GLN A 96 -15.48 -2.22 5.08
N ARG A 97 -16.44 -2.77 4.32
CA ARG A 97 -16.33 -4.12 3.72
C ARG A 97 -15.60 -4.14 2.36
N LYS A 98 -15.10 -2.99 1.91
CA LYS A 98 -14.39 -2.79 0.64
C LYS A 98 -12.95 -2.37 0.94
N PRO A 99 -11.96 -2.79 0.12
CA PRO A 99 -10.60 -2.32 0.28
C PRO A 99 -10.47 -0.81 -0.06
N PRO A 100 -9.41 -0.14 0.40
CA PRO A 100 -9.06 1.22 -0.02
C PRO A 100 -8.96 1.34 -1.55
N LYS A 101 -9.28 2.53 -2.09
CA LYS A 101 -9.22 2.81 -3.53
C LYS A 101 -7.80 2.58 -4.07
N GLY A 102 -7.67 1.85 -5.16
CA GLY A 102 -6.37 1.50 -5.76
C GLY A 102 -5.68 0.29 -5.13
N TRP A 103 -6.25 -0.28 -4.08
CA TRP A 103 -5.71 -1.42 -3.35
C TRP A 103 -6.70 -2.60 -3.33
N THR A 104 -6.22 -3.77 -2.91
CA THR A 104 -7.06 -4.91 -2.59
C THR A 104 -6.40 -5.75 -1.51
N TRP A 105 -7.22 -6.42 -0.71
CA TRP A 105 -6.72 -7.48 0.14
C TRP A 105 -6.55 -8.75 -0.69
N HIS A 106 -5.33 -9.26 -0.68
CA HIS A 106 -4.93 -10.56 -1.18
C HIS A 106 -5.00 -11.58 -0.04
N HIS A 107 -5.67 -12.70 -0.28
CA HIS A 107 -5.60 -13.87 0.59
C HIS A 107 -4.36 -14.66 0.20
N GLU A 108 -3.36 -14.69 1.08
CA GLU A 108 -2.10 -15.40 0.83
C GLU A 108 -2.28 -16.91 0.88
N LEU A 109 -1.39 -17.69 0.26
CA LEU A 109 -1.46 -19.15 0.34
C LEU A 109 -1.27 -19.67 1.78
N ASP A 110 -0.44 -19.00 2.56
CA ASP A 110 -0.34 -19.21 4.00
C ASP A 110 -1.70 -18.94 4.65
N GLU A 111 -2.14 -19.89 5.48
CA GLU A 111 -3.43 -19.82 6.17
C GLU A 111 -3.53 -18.54 7.01
N ASP A 112 -4.73 -17.94 7.04
CA ASP A 112 -5.10 -16.75 7.81
C ASP A 112 -4.50 -15.41 7.33
N VAL A 113 -3.50 -15.43 6.45
CA VAL A 113 -2.76 -14.22 6.08
C VAL A 113 -3.49 -13.39 5.02
N MET A 114 -3.62 -12.10 5.32
CA MET A 114 -4.18 -11.07 4.45
C MET A 114 -3.14 -9.99 4.17
N ARG A 115 -2.88 -9.72 2.89
CA ARG A 115 -1.94 -8.67 2.45
C ARG A 115 -2.64 -7.58 1.66
N LEU A 116 -2.44 -6.32 2.03
CA LEU A 116 -2.93 -5.17 1.26
C LEU A 116 -1.96 -4.88 0.13
N VAL A 117 -2.36 -5.21 -1.11
CA VAL A 117 -1.52 -5.10 -2.31
C VAL A 117 -2.10 -4.09 -3.30
N PRO A 118 -1.28 -3.47 -4.16
CA PRO A 118 -1.78 -2.61 -5.23
C PRO A 118 -2.74 -3.39 -6.14
N ARG A 119 -3.89 -2.80 -6.46
CA ARG A 119 -4.89 -3.42 -7.34
C ARG A 119 -4.29 -3.79 -8.69
N SER A 120 -3.41 -2.96 -9.23
CA SER A 120 -2.73 -3.19 -10.51
C SER A 120 -1.89 -4.47 -10.52
N GLN A 121 -1.28 -4.83 -9.38
CA GLN A 121 -0.53 -6.09 -9.25
C GLN A 121 -1.46 -7.30 -9.12
N HIS A 122 -2.61 -7.14 -8.47
CA HIS A 122 -3.61 -8.20 -8.25
C HIS A 122 -4.72 -8.28 -9.33
N THR A 123 -4.48 -7.72 -10.52
CA THR A 123 -5.40 -7.85 -11.67
C THR A 123 -4.98 -9.05 -12.52
N PRO A 124 -5.90 -9.95 -12.93
CA PRO A 124 -5.61 -11.01 -13.88
C PRO A 124 -4.91 -10.48 -15.14
N GLY A 125 -3.80 -11.10 -15.53
CA GLY A 125 -2.97 -10.67 -16.66
C GLY A 125 -1.87 -9.66 -16.29
N SER A 126 -1.78 -9.20 -15.04
CA SER A 126 -0.60 -8.48 -14.56
C SER A 126 0.63 -9.40 -14.59
N GLU A 127 1.83 -8.82 -14.72
CA GLU A 127 3.10 -9.54 -14.61
C GLU A 127 3.31 -10.19 -13.22
N PHE A 128 2.59 -9.70 -12.21
CA PHE A 128 2.63 -10.19 -10.82
C PHE A 128 1.64 -11.33 -10.56
N TRP A 129 0.72 -11.60 -11.48
CA TRP A 129 -0.39 -12.53 -11.26
C TRP A 129 0.08 -13.92 -10.85
N LYS A 130 1.13 -14.45 -11.49
CA LYS A 130 1.68 -15.78 -11.17
C LYS A 130 2.44 -15.84 -9.84
N ILE A 131 2.86 -14.69 -9.30
CA ILE A 131 3.51 -14.63 -7.99
C ILE A 131 2.44 -14.62 -6.90
N LEU A 132 1.38 -13.84 -7.09
CA LEU A 132 0.23 -13.76 -6.19
C LEU A 132 -0.65 -15.03 -6.25
N HIS A 133 -0.74 -15.66 -7.42
CA HIS A 133 -1.57 -16.84 -7.66
C HIS A 133 -0.80 -17.90 -8.46
N PRO A 134 0.19 -18.58 -7.85
CA PRO A 134 1.02 -19.60 -8.53
C PRO A 134 0.20 -20.66 -9.27
N ASP A 135 -0.87 -21.16 -8.64
CA ASP A 135 -1.79 -22.16 -9.20
C ASP A 135 -3.09 -21.55 -9.74
N GLY A 136 -3.07 -20.24 -10.06
CA GLY A 136 -4.25 -19.50 -10.52
C GLY A 136 -5.30 -19.20 -9.44
N ASN A 137 -5.05 -19.63 -8.20
CA ASN A 137 -5.90 -19.40 -7.04
C ASN A 137 -5.12 -18.68 -5.93
N GLY A 138 -5.83 -17.97 -5.05
CA GLY A 138 -5.28 -17.42 -3.80
C GLY A 138 -5.82 -18.17 -2.58
N GLY A 139 -5.36 -17.80 -1.39
CA GLY A 139 -5.72 -18.43 -0.11
C GLY A 139 -7.21 -18.53 0.17
N TYR A 140 -8.02 -17.64 -0.40
CA TYR A 140 -9.48 -17.73 -0.25
C TYR A 140 -10.04 -19.06 -0.77
N ALA A 141 -9.48 -19.60 -1.86
CA ALA A 141 -9.92 -20.88 -2.41
C ALA A 141 -9.40 -22.09 -1.61
N VAL A 142 -8.30 -21.91 -0.87
CA VAL A 142 -7.61 -22.97 -0.13
C VAL A 142 -8.17 -23.09 1.29
N TRP A 143 -8.22 -21.98 2.03
CA TRP A 143 -8.57 -21.96 3.45
C TRP A 143 -9.66 -20.95 3.81
N GLY A 144 -9.86 -19.91 2.99
CA GLY A 144 -10.77 -18.81 3.34
C GLY A 144 -12.24 -19.06 3.03
N LYS A 145 -12.59 -20.15 2.34
CA LYS A 145 -13.96 -20.44 1.90
C LYS A 145 -14.80 -21.03 3.00
#